data_AF-A0A2G4GLM9-F1
#
_entry.id   AF-A0A2G4GLM9-F1
#
_cell.length_a   1.000
_cell.length_b   1.000
_cell.length_c   1.000
_cell.angle_alpha   90.00
_cell.angle_beta   90.00
_cell.angle_gamma   90.00
#
_symmetry.space_group_name_H-M   'P 1'
#
loop_
_entity.id
_entity.type
_entity.pdbx_description
1 polymer ?
#
loop_
_entity_poly.entity_id
_entity_poly.type
_entity_poly.pdbx_seq_one_letter_code
_entity_poly.pdbx_strand_id
1 'polypeptide(L)'
;EKFLSFDRLWEIYEDETPMPGNDNFYEYQEVESVLSTAIQELSLAAYKSVGGTGYTRVDIRMDEKTGRLFILEVNAQCGLSEDEDYTSIGAILRVNNTSFTQMITEVIEDALIRKATKWD
;
A
#
# COMPACT_ATOMS: atom_id res chain seq x y z
N GLU A 1 -2.88 14.10 15.84
CA GLU A 1 -2.42 13.22 14.74
C GLU A 1 -1.14 12.52 15.18
N LYS A 2 -0.92 11.27 14.76
CA LYS A 2 0.28 10.50 15.07
C LYS A 2 1.00 10.22 13.75
N PHE A 3 2.29 10.53 13.68
CA PHE A 3 3.14 10.29 12.52
C PHE A 3 4.30 9.39 12.95
N LEU A 4 4.59 8.37 12.15
CA LEU A 4 5.82 7.61 12.28
C LEU A 4 6.95 8.43 11.64
N SER A 5 8.03 8.67 12.39
CA SER A 5 9.21 9.37 11.87
C SER A 5 9.97 8.49 10.89
N PHE A 6 10.76 9.12 10.02
CA PHE A 6 11.65 8.42 9.09
C PHE A 6 12.64 7.52 9.85
N ASP A 7 13.30 8.07 10.86
CA ASP A 7 14.27 7.40 11.72
C ASP A 7 13.72 6.12 12.33
N ARG A 8 12.49 6.14 12.87
CA ARG A 8 11.84 4.95 13.42
C ARG A 8 11.41 3.95 12.37
N LEU A 9 10.97 4.41 11.19
CA LEU A 9 10.59 3.52 10.10
C LEU A 9 11.81 2.74 9.56
N TRP A 10 12.98 3.38 9.53
CA TRP A 10 14.21 2.78 9.00
C TRP A 10 15.14 2.24 10.09
N GLU A 11 14.71 2.27 11.34
CA GLU A 11 15.50 1.87 12.51
C GLU A 11 16.85 2.61 12.62
N ILE A 12 16.90 3.85 12.11
CA ILE A 12 18.04 4.76 12.17
C ILE A 12 17.83 5.65 13.40
N TYR A 13 18.30 5.18 14.55
CA TYR A 13 18.11 5.84 15.86
C TYR A 13 19.16 6.93 16.11
N GLU A 14 19.25 7.94 15.24
CA GLU A 14 20.19 9.05 15.41
C GLU A 14 19.79 9.97 16.58
N ASP A 15 18.54 10.45 16.57
CA ASP A 15 18.00 11.36 17.59
C ASP A 15 16.87 10.72 18.43
N GLU A 16 16.46 9.50 18.11
CA GLU A 16 15.31 8.82 18.71
C GLU A 16 15.67 7.47 19.34
N THR A 17 14.88 7.00 20.30
CA THR A 17 15.08 5.69 20.94
C THR A 17 14.25 4.59 20.28
N PRO A 18 14.77 3.35 20.18
CA PRO A 18 13.99 2.20 19.71
C PRO A 18 12.78 1.91 20.61
N MET A 19 11.81 1.17 20.06
CA MET A 19 10.73 0.62 20.88
C MET A 19 11.30 -0.25 22.00
N PRO A 20 10.76 -0.16 23.22
CA PRO A 20 11.11 -1.10 24.28
C PRO A 20 10.87 -2.54 23.82
N GLY A 21 11.83 -3.44 24.08
CA GLY A 21 11.63 -4.87 23.84
C GLY A 21 11.66 -5.33 22.37
N ASN A 22 12.10 -4.48 21.43
CA ASN A 22 12.02 -4.74 19.99
C ASN A 22 10.58 -4.93 19.46
N ASP A 23 9.62 -4.27 20.09
CA ASP A 23 8.24 -4.25 19.58
C ASP A 23 8.11 -3.40 18.31
N ASN A 24 7.08 -3.67 17.51
CA ASN A 24 6.73 -2.85 16.35
C ASN A 24 6.02 -1.55 16.77
N PHE A 25 6.31 -0.44 16.07
CA PHE A 25 5.62 0.84 16.30
C PHE A 25 4.16 0.83 15.85
N TYR A 26 3.85 0.04 14.82
CA TYR A 26 2.52 -0.12 14.26
C TYR A 26 2.39 -1.51 13.63
N GLU A 27 1.19 -2.09 13.72
CA GLU A 27 0.86 -3.38 13.13
C GLU A 27 -0.25 -3.19 12.09
N TYR A 28 -0.04 -3.72 10.89
CA TYR A 28 -1.06 -3.71 9.85
C TYR A 28 -2.15 -4.73 10.17
N GLN A 29 -3.41 -4.31 9.97
CA GLN A 29 -4.59 -5.10 10.27
C GLN A 29 -5.63 -5.00 9.15
N GLU A 30 -6.54 -5.97 9.13
CA GLU A 30 -7.74 -5.88 8.30
C GLU A 30 -8.58 -4.65 8.67
N VAL A 31 -9.14 -4.03 7.65
CA VAL A 31 -10.07 -2.91 7.82
C VAL A 31 -11.50 -3.42 7.99
N GLU A 32 -12.32 -2.72 8.76
CA GLU A 32 -13.75 -3.04 8.92
C GLU A 32 -14.46 -3.14 7.56
N SER A 33 -15.39 -4.09 7.42
CA SER A 33 -15.98 -4.47 6.14
C SER A 33 -16.61 -3.31 5.36
N VAL A 34 -17.35 -2.42 6.04
CA VAL A 34 -17.99 -1.25 5.41
C VAL A 34 -16.95 -0.28 4.86
N LEU A 35 -15.86 -0.08 5.59
CA LEU A 35 -14.77 0.81 5.19
C LEU A 35 -13.90 0.16 4.09
N SER A 36 -13.77 -1.17 4.10
CA SER A 36 -13.07 -1.94 3.08
C SER A 36 -13.62 -1.67 1.67
N THR A 37 -14.93 -1.78 1.49
CA THR A 37 -15.58 -1.52 0.19
C THR A 37 -15.34 -0.08 -0.27
N ALA A 38 -15.53 0.90 0.62
CA ALA A 38 -15.31 2.31 0.28
C ALA A 38 -13.86 2.61 -0.13
N ILE A 39 -12.88 2.01 0.57
CA ILE A 39 -11.45 2.14 0.26
C ILE A 39 -11.13 1.50 -1.09
N GLN A 40 -11.67 0.32 -1.39
CA GLN A 40 -11.45 -0.38 -2.66
C GLN A 40 -12.02 0.41 -3.85
N GLU A 41 -13.27 0.88 -3.74
CA GLU A 41 -13.91 1.70 -4.78
C GLU A 41 -13.14 3.00 -5.02
N LEU A 42 -12.75 3.69 -3.96
CA LEU A 42 -11.98 4.93 -4.04
C LEU A 42 -10.59 4.69 -4.64
N SER A 43 -9.91 3.60 -4.26
CA SER A 43 -8.60 3.22 -4.80
C SER A 43 -8.68 2.94 -6.31
N LEU A 44 -9.69 2.20 -6.76
CA LEU A 44 -9.91 1.93 -8.18
C LEU A 44 -10.27 3.19 -8.97
N ALA A 45 -11.06 4.09 -8.39
CA ALA A 45 -11.39 5.37 -9.02
C ALA A 45 -10.14 6.25 -9.18
N ALA A 46 -9.29 6.31 -8.15
CA ALA A 46 -8.04 7.07 -8.17
C ALA A 46 -7.03 6.49 -9.18
N TYR A 47 -6.88 5.16 -9.22
CA TYR A 47 -6.05 4.48 -10.22
C TYR A 47 -6.50 4.80 -11.65
N LYS A 48 -7.81 4.74 -11.93
CA LYS A 48 -8.34 5.07 -13.26
C LYS A 48 -8.20 6.54 -13.63
N SER A 49 -8.35 7.46 -12.67
CA SER A 49 -8.31 8.90 -12.94
C SER A 49 -6.93 9.39 -13.39
N VAL A 50 -5.87 8.67 -13.01
CA VAL A 50 -4.48 8.97 -13.43
C VAL A 50 -4.03 8.15 -14.65
N GLY A 51 -4.92 7.38 -15.28
CA GLY A 51 -4.55 6.49 -16.38
C GLY A 51 -3.66 5.33 -15.93
N GLY A 52 -3.84 4.87 -14.69
CA GLY A 52 -3.05 3.80 -14.09
C GLY A 52 -3.02 2.54 -14.95
N THR A 53 -1.86 1.87 -14.94
CA THR A 53 -1.58 0.69 -15.75
C THR A 53 -0.73 -0.29 -14.94
N GLY A 54 -1.01 -1.60 -15.02
CA GLY A 54 -0.35 -2.61 -14.20
C GLY A 54 -0.79 -2.54 -12.75
N TYR A 55 0.03 -1.90 -11.90
CA TYR A 55 -0.20 -1.83 -10.46
C TYR A 55 0.04 -0.41 -9.92
N THR A 56 -0.49 -0.14 -8.73
CA THR A 56 -0.21 1.08 -7.97
C THR A 56 -0.40 0.79 -6.47
N ARG A 57 0.28 1.54 -5.61
CA ARG A 57 -0.17 1.77 -4.23
C ARG A 57 -1.03 3.03 -4.20
N VAL A 58 -2.14 3.02 -3.45
CA VAL A 58 -2.96 4.22 -3.21
C VAL A 58 -2.92 4.53 -1.73
N ASP A 59 -2.43 5.71 -1.38
CA ASP A 59 -2.29 6.14 0.00
C ASP A 59 -3.50 7.00 0.37
N ILE A 60 -4.23 6.62 1.42
CA ILE A 60 -5.51 7.23 1.81
C ILE A 60 -5.44 7.67 3.27
N ARG A 61 -5.96 8.86 3.56
CA ARG A 61 -6.17 9.36 4.92
C ARG A 61 -7.66 9.51 5.21
N MET A 62 -8.11 9.00 6.35
CA MET A 62 -9.45 9.26 6.87
C MET A 62 -9.39 10.39 7.89
N ASP A 63 -10.27 11.39 7.75
CA ASP A 63 -10.53 12.34 8.83
C ASP A 63 -11.29 11.64 9.95
N GLU A 64 -10.70 11.61 11.15
CA GLU A 64 -11.26 10.97 12.34
C GLU A 64 -12.62 11.56 12.77
N LYS A 65 -12.85 12.86 12.53
CA LYS A 65 -14.10 13.52 12.98
C LYS A 65 -15.27 13.27 12.04
N THR A 66 -15.01 13.23 10.74
CA THR A 66 -16.05 13.17 9.71
C THR A 66 -16.15 11.82 9.02
N GLY A 67 -15.14 10.95 9.17
CA GLY A 67 -15.01 9.70 8.43
C GLY A 67 -14.70 9.90 6.95
N ARG A 68 -14.41 11.13 6.50
CA ARG A 68 -14.18 11.42 5.09
C ARG A 68 -12.79 10.92 4.65
N LEU A 69 -12.76 10.21 3.53
CA LEU A 69 -11.54 9.69 2.92
C LEU A 69 -10.93 10.69 1.93
N PHE A 70 -9.61 10.83 1.98
CA PHE A 70 -8.81 11.69 1.12
C PHE A 70 -7.67 10.89 0.50
N ILE A 71 -7.53 10.95 -0.83
CA ILE A 71 -6.38 10.41 -1.54
C ILE A 71 -5.18 11.33 -1.28
N LEU A 72 -4.07 10.75 -0.83
CA LEU A 72 -2.80 11.43 -0.65
C LEU A 72 -1.88 11.22 -1.86
N GLU A 73 -1.76 9.97 -2.32
CA GLU A 73 -0.84 9.58 -3.38
C GLU A 73 -1.40 8.39 -4.18
N VAL A 74 -1.10 8.36 -5.49
CA VAL A 74 -1.28 7.20 -6.37
C VAL A 74 0.10 6.85 -6.93
N ASN A 75 0.80 5.93 -6.27
CA ASN A 75 2.19 5.60 -6.55
C ASN A 75 2.31 4.40 -7.51
N ALA A 76 2.61 4.69 -8.78
CA ALA A 76 2.77 3.70 -9.84
C ALA A 76 4.11 2.93 -9.81
N GLN A 77 5.02 3.26 -8.89
CA GLN A 77 6.32 2.59 -8.71
C GLN A 77 6.67 2.50 -7.22
N CYS A 78 5.74 1.97 -6.44
CA CYS A 78 5.95 1.71 -5.03
C CYS A 78 6.93 0.53 -4.85
N GLY A 79 7.64 0.51 -3.71
CA GLY A 79 8.50 -0.62 -3.36
C GLY A 79 7.72 -1.94 -3.33
N LEU A 80 8.19 -2.92 -4.10
CA LEU A 80 7.66 -4.27 -4.16
C LEU A 80 8.59 -5.21 -3.39
N SER A 81 8.13 -5.69 -2.24
CA SER A 81 8.77 -6.76 -1.48
C SER A 81 7.67 -7.59 -0.81
N GLU A 82 7.97 -8.84 -0.50
CA GLU A 82 7.15 -9.64 0.41
C GLU A 82 7.38 -9.28 1.88
N ASP A 83 8.48 -8.57 2.15
CA ASP A 83 8.85 -8.14 3.48
C ASP A 83 7.92 -7.01 3.96
N GLU A 84 7.15 -7.31 4.99
CA GLU A 84 6.15 -6.42 5.57
C GLU A 84 6.75 -5.34 6.48
N ASP A 85 7.94 -5.58 7.01
CA ASP A 85 8.64 -4.63 7.88
C ASP A 85 9.18 -3.46 7.05
N TYR A 86 9.51 -3.71 5.78
CA TYR A 86 10.06 -2.68 4.88
C TYR A 86 9.09 -2.18 3.81
N THR A 87 8.01 -2.90 3.48
CA THR A 87 7.08 -2.46 2.43
C THR A 87 5.61 -2.63 2.80
N SER A 88 4.84 -1.55 2.59
CA SER A 88 3.38 -1.60 2.75
C SER A 88 2.71 -2.58 1.79
N ILE A 89 3.35 -2.93 0.66
CA ILE A 89 2.85 -3.96 -0.25
C ILE A 89 2.92 -5.34 0.41
N GLY A 90 4.03 -5.70 1.06
CA GLY A 90 4.15 -6.96 1.81
C GLY A 90 3.05 -7.08 2.88
N ALA A 91 2.81 -6.01 3.63
CA ALA A 91 1.74 -5.96 4.62
C ALA A 91 0.33 -6.14 4.01
N ILE A 92 0.03 -5.46 2.89
CA ILE A 92 -1.25 -5.61 2.17
C ILE A 92 -1.43 -7.06 1.71
N LEU A 93 -0.38 -7.67 1.15
CA LEU A 93 -0.40 -9.04 0.65
C LEU A 93 -0.65 -10.05 1.76
N ARG A 94 0.03 -9.90 2.91
CA ARG A 94 -0.21 -10.75 4.10
C ARG A 94 -1.65 -10.64 4.57
N VAL A 95 -2.14 -9.42 4.78
CA VAL A 95 -3.52 -9.17 5.25
C VAL A 95 -4.55 -9.73 4.26
N ASN A 96 -4.29 -9.61 2.96
CA ASN A 96 -5.16 -10.15 1.91
C ASN A 96 -4.93 -11.65 1.62
N ASN A 97 -4.06 -12.33 2.38
CA ASN A 97 -3.66 -13.72 2.16
C ASN A 97 -3.27 -14.03 0.69
N THR A 98 -2.55 -13.11 0.07
CA THR A 98 -2.08 -13.20 -1.33
C THR A 98 -0.57 -13.38 -1.33
N SER A 99 -0.07 -14.37 -2.07
CA SER A 99 1.39 -14.55 -2.15
C SER A 99 2.05 -13.48 -3.03
N PHE A 100 3.27 -13.07 -2.68
CA PHE A 100 4.05 -12.14 -3.50
C PHE A 100 4.28 -12.66 -4.92
N THR A 101 4.59 -13.97 -5.05
CA THR A 101 4.73 -14.64 -6.35
C THR A 101 3.47 -14.50 -7.20
N GLN A 102 2.29 -14.66 -6.61
CA GLN A 102 1.02 -14.49 -7.33
C GLN A 102 0.88 -13.05 -7.86
N MET A 103 1.08 -12.05 -7.00
CA MET A 103 0.98 -10.64 -7.41
C MET A 103 1.96 -10.29 -8.54
N ILE A 104 3.23 -10.70 -8.42
CA ILE A 104 4.23 -10.45 -9.46
C ILE A 104 3.87 -11.16 -10.77
N THR A 105 3.34 -12.38 -10.68
CA THR A 105 2.88 -13.14 -11.86
C THR A 105 1.75 -12.38 -12.56
N GLU A 106 0.73 -11.93 -11.82
CA GLU A 106 -0.40 -11.16 -12.37
C GLU A 106 0.06 -9.85 -13.02
N VAL A 107 1.01 -9.13 -12.42
CA VAL A 107 1.58 -7.89 -12.98
C VAL A 107 2.33 -8.15 -14.29
N ILE A 108 3.13 -9.22 -14.34
CA ILE A 108 3.87 -9.60 -15.56
C ILE A 108 2.90 -10.05 -16.66
N GLU A 109 1.89 -10.86 -16.32
CA GLU A 109 0.87 -11.31 -17.26
C GLU A 109 0.08 -10.15 -17.85
N ASP A 110 -0.37 -9.20 -17.02
CA ASP A 110 -1.01 -7.95 -17.49
C ASP A 110 -0.12 -7.20 -18.48
N ALA A 111 1.17 -7.04 -18.16
CA ALA A 111 2.12 -6.37 -19.04
C ALA A 111 2.29 -7.08 -20.39
N LEU A 112 2.33 -8.43 -20.39
CA LEU A 112 2.42 -9.22 -21.62
C LEU A 112 1.14 -9.13 -22.46
N ILE A 113 -0.04 -9.18 -21.84
CA ILE A 113 -1.34 -9.05 -22.50
C ILE A 113 -1.48 -7.67 -23.14
N ARG A 114 -1.15 -6.60 -22.39
CA ARG A 114 -1.17 -5.24 -22.92
C ARG A 114 -0.21 -5.06 -24.09
N LYS A 115 1.00 -5.63 -24.03
CA LYS A 115 1.95 -5.57 -25.14
C LYS A 115 1.45 -6.30 -26.40
N ALA A 116 0.83 -7.47 -26.24
CA ALA A 116 0.26 -8.23 -27.35
C ALA A 116 -0.92 -7.48 -28.01
N THR A 117 -1.60 -6.64 -27.23
CA THR A 117 -2.59 -5.68 -27.70
C THR A 117 -1.86 -4.44 -28.21
N LYS A 118 -1.31 -4.52 -29.43
CA LYS A 118 -0.55 -3.44 -30.10
C LYS A 118 -0.89 -2.03 -29.59
N TRP A 119 0.12 -1.35 -29.06
CA TRP A 119 0.16 0.10 -29.10
C TRP A 119 0.45 0.52 -30.54
N ASP A 120 -0.62 0.79 -31.29
CA ASP A 120 -0.55 1.61 -32.50
C ASP A 120 -0.58 3.10 -32.10
#